data_AF-A0A535F9D8-F1
#
_entry.id   AF-A0A535F9D8-F1
#
_cell.length_a   1.000
_cell.length_b   1.000
_cell.length_c   1.000
_cell.angle_alpha   90.00
_cell.angle_beta   90.00
_cell.angle_gamma   90.00
#
_symmetry.space_group_name_H-M   'P 1'
#
loop_
_entity.id
_entity.type
_entity.pdbx_description
1 polymer ?
#
loop_
_entity_poly.entity_id
_entity_poly.type
_entity_poly.pdbx_seq_one_letter_code
_entity_poly.pdbx_strand_id
1 'polypeptide(L)'
;WAERKYWDEYQEAYEEALSRCSTDEAPWYIVPANQKWYRNLLVARTLVSTLRKYKDEWEAQLVERGERELALLAQLGHLEQNGNRENKRSKKAQKAPGAT
;
A
#
# COMPACT_ATOMS: atom_id res chain seq x y z
N TRP A 1 -38.72 -11.55 -6.14
CA TRP A 1 -39.14 -10.28 -5.52
C TRP A 1 -39.55 -10.46 -4.04
N ALA A 2 -39.08 -11.50 -3.35
CA ALA A 2 -39.48 -11.81 -1.97
C ALA A 2 -39.13 -10.69 -0.97
N GLU A 3 -37.97 -10.04 -1.13
CA GLU A 3 -37.50 -8.98 -0.24
C GLU A 3 -38.21 -7.63 -0.42
N ARG A 4 -38.85 -7.39 -1.59
CA ARG A 4 -39.46 -6.08 -1.90
C ARG A 4 -40.59 -5.72 -0.94
N LYS A 5 -41.25 -6.72 -0.34
CA LYS A 5 -42.32 -6.53 0.65
C LYS A 5 -41.83 -5.97 1.98
N TYR A 6 -40.53 -6.07 2.27
CA TYR A 6 -39.91 -5.57 3.50
C TYR A 6 -39.24 -4.19 3.29
N TRP A 7 -39.67 -3.45 2.28
CA TRP A 7 -38.97 -2.24 1.87
C TRP A 7 -38.93 -1.19 2.98
N ASP A 8 -40.05 -1.02 3.68
CA ASP A 8 -40.18 -0.03 4.73
C ASP A 8 -39.30 -0.42 5.92
N GLU A 9 -39.25 -1.71 6.28
CA GLU A 9 -38.37 -2.25 7.32
C GLU A 9 -36.87 -2.09 6.96
N TYR A 10 -36.51 -2.26 5.69
CA TYR A 10 -35.14 -1.96 5.24
C TYR A 10 -34.82 -0.47 5.33
N GLN A 11 -35.76 0.42 4.98
CA GLN A 11 -35.55 1.87 5.10
C GLN A 11 -35.29 2.26 6.56
N GLU A 12 -36.13 1.80 7.50
CA GLU A 12 -35.95 2.05 8.93
C GLU A 12 -34.59 1.53 9.44
N ALA A 13 -34.23 0.30 9.08
CA ALA A 13 -32.95 -0.29 9.49
C ALA A 13 -31.73 0.48 8.93
N TYR A 14 -31.79 0.93 7.68
CA TYR A 14 -30.71 1.73 7.09
C TYR A 14 -30.63 3.13 7.71
N GLU A 15 -31.76 3.78 7.99
CA GLU A 15 -31.78 5.07 8.70
C GLU A 15 -31.15 4.96 10.10
N GLU A 16 -31.47 3.91 10.85
CA GLU A 16 -30.87 3.65 12.16
C GLU A 16 -29.36 3.41 12.04
N ALA A 17 -28.92 2.59 11.09
CA ALA A 17 -27.50 2.32 10.87
C ALA A 17 -26.73 3.58 10.48
N LEU A 18 -27.25 4.37 9.54
CA LEU A 18 -26.60 5.58 9.05
C LEU A 18 -26.53 6.66 10.13
N SER A 19 -27.59 6.84 10.91
CA SER A 19 -27.65 7.82 12.00
C SER A 19 -26.72 7.48 13.16
N ARG A 20 -26.50 6.20 13.46
CA ARG A 20 -25.67 5.75 14.59
C ARG A 20 -24.21 5.50 14.24
N CYS A 21 -23.91 5.17 12.99
CA CYS A 21 -22.58 4.68 12.60
C CYS A 21 -21.82 5.58 11.62
N SER A 22 -22.40 6.70 11.18
CA SER A 22 -21.68 7.69 10.38
C SER A 22 -20.92 8.66 11.28
N THR A 23 -19.60 8.47 11.37
CA THR A 23 -18.71 9.32 12.18
C THR A 23 -17.80 10.16 11.29
N ASP A 24 -17.11 11.15 11.87
CA ASP A 24 -16.16 11.98 11.13
C ASP A 24 -14.96 11.19 10.58
N GLU A 25 -14.53 10.17 11.31
CA GLU A 25 -13.43 9.28 10.91
C GLU A 25 -13.85 8.23 9.89
N ALA A 26 -15.11 7.75 9.96
CA ALA A 26 -15.67 6.74 9.08
C ALA A 26 -17.06 7.15 8.56
N PRO A 27 -17.13 8.15 7.67
CA PRO A 27 -18.40 8.69 7.20
C PRO A 27 -19.11 7.74 6.23
N TRP A 28 -20.43 7.63 6.38
CA TRP A 28 -21.29 7.00 5.38
C TRP A 28 -21.82 8.04 4.37
N TYR A 29 -21.98 7.63 3.11
CA TYR A 29 -22.49 8.48 2.04
C TYR A 29 -23.71 7.86 1.37
N ILE A 30 -24.80 8.62 1.28
CA ILE A 30 -25.99 8.22 0.52
C ILE A 30 -25.78 8.60 -0.95
N VAL A 31 -25.74 7.61 -1.84
CA VAL A 31 -25.49 7.82 -3.28
C VAL A 31 -26.76 7.54 -4.10
N PRO A 32 -27.31 8.53 -4.82
CA PRO A 32 -28.43 8.30 -5.72
C PRO A 32 -28.08 7.27 -6.81
N ALA A 33 -28.77 6.13 -6.79
CA ALA A 33 -28.39 4.96 -7.58
C ALA A 33 -29.24 4.72 -8.85
N ASN A 34 -30.30 5.50 -9.07
CA ASN A 34 -31.20 5.32 -10.22
C ASN A 34 -30.48 5.43 -11.57
N GLN A 35 -29.45 6.29 -11.65
CA GLN A 35 -28.61 6.42 -12.84
C GLN A 35 -27.22 5.84 -12.58
N LYS A 36 -26.90 4.72 -13.24
CA LYS A 36 -25.65 3.97 -13.03
C LYS A 36 -24.39 4.81 -13.24
N TRP A 37 -24.37 5.65 -14.28
CA TRP A 37 -23.23 6.52 -14.58
C TRP A 37 -22.98 7.54 -13.46
N TYR A 38 -24.06 8.10 -12.91
CA TYR A 38 -23.99 9.12 -11.87
C TYR A 38 -23.52 8.52 -10.53
N ARG A 39 -24.07 7.36 -10.16
CA ARG A 39 -23.59 6.57 -9.01
C ARG A 39 -22.10 6.30 -9.12
N ASN A 40 -21.64 5.81 -10.27
CA ASN A 40 -20.22 5.51 -10.49
C ASN A 40 -19.34 6.76 -10.37
N LEU A 41 -19.79 7.89 -10.92
CA LEU A 41 -19.09 9.17 -10.83
C LEU A 41 -18.96 9.64 -9.37
N LEU A 42 -20.04 9.61 -8.59
CA LEU A 42 -20.04 10.02 -7.19
C LEU A 42 -19.10 9.15 -6.36
N VAL A 43 -19.18 7.83 -6.49
CA VAL A 43 -18.30 6.90 -5.76
C VAL A 43 -16.84 7.16 -6.11
N ALA A 44 -16.50 7.26 -7.39
CA ALA A 44 -15.13 7.53 -7.82
C ALA A 44 -14.63 8.89 -7.30
N ARG A 45 -15.46 9.93 -7.35
CA ARG A 45 -15.12 11.25 -6.84
C ARG A 45 -14.86 11.24 -5.34
N THR A 46 -15.71 10.57 -4.56
CA THR A 46 -15.53 10.45 -3.10
C THR A 46 -14.24 9.72 -2.79
N LEU A 47 -13.96 8.58 -3.44
CA LEU A 47 -12.73 7.82 -3.24
C LEU A 47 -11.48 8.65 -3.58
N VAL A 48 -11.47 9.31 -4.75
CA VAL A 48 -10.33 10.15 -5.16
C VAL A 48 -10.13 11.31 -4.18
N SER A 49 -11.21 11.97 -3.75
CA SER A 49 -11.14 13.08 -2.80
C SER A 49 -10.57 12.63 -1.45
N THR A 50 -11.02 11.48 -0.94
CA THR A 50 -10.56 10.93 0.34
C THR A 50 -9.10 10.49 0.28
N LEU A 51 -8.72 9.70 -0.73
CA LEU A 51 -7.36 9.16 -0.83
C LEU A 51 -6.32 10.22 -1.19
N ARG A 52 -6.71 11.28 -1.92
CA ARG A 52 -5.80 12.36 -2.32
C ARG A 52 -5.18 13.09 -1.13
N LYS A 53 -5.83 13.07 0.04
CA LYS A 53 -5.31 13.65 1.28
C LYS A 53 -3.99 13.01 1.73
N TYR A 54 -3.75 11.75 1.36
CA TYR A 54 -2.56 10.99 1.76
C TYR A 54 -1.49 10.94 0.67
N LYS A 55 -1.75 11.52 -0.50
CA LYS A 55 -0.87 11.43 -1.67
C LYS A 55 0.57 11.82 -1.33
N ASP A 56 0.75 12.98 -0.71
CA ASP A 56 2.08 13.54 -0.47
C ASP A 56 2.85 12.75 0.60
N GLU A 57 2.14 12.23 1.62
CA GLU A 57 2.71 11.33 2.62
C GLU A 57 3.19 10.01 1.97
N TRP A 58 2.35 9.41 1.13
CA TRP A 58 2.71 8.17 0.44
C TRP A 58 3.85 8.36 -0.54
N GLU A 59 3.90 9.48 -1.25
CA GLU A 59 5.02 9.83 -2.13
C GLU A 59 6.32 9.95 -1.33
N ALA A 60 6.31 10.61 -0.18
CA ALA A 60 7.47 10.70 0.70
C ALA A 60 7.94 9.32 1.19
N GLN A 61 7.01 8.48 1.65
CA GLN A 61 7.32 7.11 2.11
C GLN A 61 7.90 6.24 0.98
N LEU A 62 7.40 6.40 -0.26
CA LEU A 62 7.91 5.68 -1.42
C LEU A 62 9.36 6.08 -1.74
N VAL A 63 9.68 7.37 -1.67
CA VAL A 63 11.05 7.87 -1.85
C VAL A 63 11.97 7.32 -0.78
N GLU A 64 11.60 7.46 0.50
CA GLU A 64 12.39 6.95 1.64
C GLU A 64 12.68 5.45 1.50
N ARG A 65 11.66 4.67 1.13
CA ARG A 65 11.81 3.23 0.90
C ARG A 65 12.78 2.94 -0.24
N GLY A 66 12.71 3.70 -1.34
CA GLY A 66 13.61 3.56 -2.47
C GLY A 66 15.06 3.83 -2.09
N GLU A 67 15.31 4.90 -1.34
CA GLU A 67 16.64 5.25 -0.83
C GLU A 67 17.20 4.17 0.09
N ARG A 68 16.36 3.64 1.00
CA ARG A 68 16.75 2.54 1.90
C ARG A 68 17.16 1.29 1.12
N GLU A 69 16.40 0.92 0.10
CA GLU A 69 16.68 -0.27 -0.71
C GLU A 69 17.97 -0.10 -1.53
N LEU A 70 18.18 1.08 -2.13
CA LEU A 70 19.42 1.40 -2.84
C LEU A 70 20.65 1.30 -1.93
N ALA A 71 20.53 1.81 -0.69
CA ALA A 71 21.61 1.70 0.30
C ALA A 71 21.91 0.24 0.65
N LEU A 72 20.88 -0.60 0.83
CA LEU A 72 21.03 -2.03 1.09
C LEU A 72 21.77 -2.73 -0.06
N LEU A 73 21.34 -2.48 -1.30
CA LEU A 73 21.96 -3.05 -2.50
C LEU A 73 23.44 -2.65 -2.64
N ALA A 74 23.77 -1.39 -2.35
CA ALA A 74 25.16 -0.93 -2.37
C ALA A 74 26.01 -1.67 -1.33
N GLN A 75 25.51 -1.86 -0.11
CA GLN A 75 26.20 -2.63 0.93
C GLN A 75 26.42 -4.09 0.52
N LEU A 76 25.40 -4.74 -0.05
CA LEU A 76 25.50 -6.11 -0.55
C LEU A 76 26.55 -6.22 -1.67
N GLY A 77 26.56 -5.29 -2.63
CA GLY A 77 27.57 -5.25 -3.67
C GLY A 77 29.00 -5.09 -3.13
N HIS A 78 29.19 -4.26 -2.09
CA HIS A 78 30.48 -4.14 -1.41
C HIS A 78 30.90 -5.43 -0.69
N LEU A 79 29.97 -6.13 -0.04
CA LEU A 79 30.21 -7.42 0.62
C LEU A 79 30.61 -8.51 -0.38
N GLU A 80 29.94 -8.59 -1.53
CA GLU A 80 30.29 -9.55 -2.59
C GLU A 80 31.70 -9.29 -3.14
N GLN A 81 32.05 -8.03 -3.39
CA GLN A 81 33.39 -7.69 -3.88
C GLN A 81 34.48 -7.99 -2.84
N ASN A 82 34.22 -7.73 -1.57
CA ASN A 82 35.15 -8.05 -0.49
C ASN A 82 35.32 -9.56 -0.33
N GLY A 83 34.23 -10.33 -0.33
CA GLY A 83 34.27 -11.79 -0.29
C GLY A 83 35.03 -12.40 -1.47
N ASN A 84 34.86 -11.86 -2.68
CA ASN A 84 35.58 -12.34 -3.86
C ASN A 84 37.09 -12.00 -3.80
N ARG A 85 37.46 -10.85 -3.23
CA ARG A 85 38.86 -10.45 -2.99
C ARG A 85 39.53 -11.32 -1.93
N GLU A 86 38.84 -11.61 -0.83
CA GLU A 86 39.33 -12.51 0.21
C GLU A 86 39.50 -13.94 -0.32
N ASN A 87 38.52 -14.46 -1.06
CA ASN A 87 38.60 -15.78 -1.66
C ASN A 87 39.78 -15.90 -2.65
N LYS A 88 40.06 -14.84 -3.44
CA LYS A 88 41.28 -14.74 -4.26
C LYS A 88 42.57 -14.74 -3.43
N ARG A 89 42.61 -14.01 -2.29
CA ARG A 89 43.76 -13.98 -1.38
C ARG A 89 44.02 -15.34 -0.74
N SER A 90 42.98 -16.03 -0.25
CA SER A 90 43.08 -17.36 0.36
C SER A 90 43.58 -18.42 -0.63
N LYS A 91 43.08 -18.40 -1.88
CA LYS A 91 43.60 -19.27 -2.95
C LYS A 91 45.06 -18.99 -3.31
N LYS A 92 45.53 -17.74 -3.19
CA LYS A 92 46.93 -17.37 -3.43
C LYS A 92 47.84 -17.82 -2.28
N ALA A 93 47.38 -17.72 -1.03
CA ALA A 93 48.12 -18.16 0.16
C ALA A 93 48.30 -19.70 0.20
N GLN A 94 47.27 -20.47 -0.19
CA GLN A 94 47.37 -21.94 -0.31
C GLN A 94 48.29 -22.42 -1.43
N LYS A 95 48.64 -21.56 -2.40
CA LYS A 95 49.48 -21.89 -3.56
C LYS A 95 50.93 -21.43 -3.39
N ALA A 96 51.30 -20.83 -2.26
CA ALA A 96 52.68 -20.48 -1.95
C ALA A 96 53.46 -21.77 -1.59
N PRO A 97 54.54 -22.12 -2.32
CA PRO A 97 55.33 -23.29 -1.99
C PRO A 97 56.07 -23.06 -0.67
N GLY A 98 56.12 -24.10 0.18
CA GLY A 98 56.98 -24.13 1.34
C GLY A 98 58.43 -23.96 0.89
N ALA A 99 58.99 -22.78 1.13
CA ALA A 99 60.42 -22.53 0.93
C ALA A 99 61.18 -23.31 2.01
N THR A 100 61.83 -24.40 1.59
CA THR A 100 62.92 -25.07 2.31
C THR A 100 64.12 -25.08 1.38
#